data_AF-A0A9W4LF76-F1
#
_entry.id   AF-A0A9W4LF76-F1
#
_cell.length_a   1.000
_cell.length_b   1.000
_cell.length_c   1.000
_cell.angle_alpha   90.00
_cell.angle_beta   90.00
_cell.angle_gamma   90.00
#
_symmetry.space_group_name_H-M   'P 1'
#
loop_
_entity.id
_entity.type
_entity.pdbx_description
1 polymer ?
#
loop_
_entity_poly.entity_id
_entity_poly.type
_entity_poly.pdbx_seq_one_letter_code
_entity_poly.pdbx_strand_id
1 'polypeptide(L)' 'MTDTKHKQFLTPAELSERYDGRISVRTLANWRQTGNGPAYTKVGGAILYNLAKVEEWENRNTVQSTSEYSRQEAK' A
#
# COMPACT_ATOMS: atom_id res chain seq x y z
N MET A 1 -18.56 -17.20 3.09
CA MET A 1 -18.35 -16.76 4.49
C MET A 1 -16.84 -16.82 4.74
N THR A 2 -16.12 -15.73 4.46
CA THR A 2 -14.65 -15.70 4.58
C THR A 2 -14.25 -14.88 5.80
N ASP A 3 -13.68 -15.59 6.75
CA ASP A 3 -13.03 -15.21 8.00
C ASP A 3 -12.43 -13.79 7.99
N THR A 4 -13.09 -12.84 8.67
CA THR A 4 -12.57 -11.50 8.96
C THR A 4 -11.49 -11.58 10.04
N LYS A 5 -10.39 -12.24 9.72
CA LYS A 5 -9.20 -12.23 10.56
C LYS A 5 -8.63 -10.82 10.54
N HIS A 6 -8.56 -10.19 11.70
CA HIS A 6 -7.94 -8.88 11.90
C HIS A 6 -6.43 -9.01 11.72
N LYS A 7 -5.97 -9.09 10.46
CA LYS A 7 -4.56 -9.26 10.14
C LYS A 7 -3.89 -7.91 10.21
N GLN A 8 -3.06 -7.72 11.24
CA GLN A 8 -2.32 -6.47 11.45
C GLN A 8 -1.24 -6.24 10.37
N PHE A 9 -0.76 -7.31 9.75
CA PHE A 9 0.26 -7.27 8.71
C PHE A 9 -0.22 -7.98 7.45
N LEU A 10 -0.11 -7.29 6.32
CA LEU A 10 -0.47 -7.78 5.00
C LEU A 10 0.81 -8.04 4.19
N THR A 11 0.87 -9.17 3.51
CA THR A 11 1.88 -9.37 2.45
C THR A 11 1.53 -8.51 1.23
N PRO A 12 2.46 -8.32 0.26
CA PRO A 12 2.14 -7.59 -0.97
C PRO A 12 0.98 -8.20 -1.75
N ALA A 13 0.84 -9.54 -1.72
CA ALA A 13 -0.27 -10.23 -2.35
C ALA A 13 -1.60 -9.91 -1.66
N GLU A 14 -1.64 -9.99 -0.33
CA GLU A 14 -2.85 -9.67 0.44
C GLU A 14 -3.24 -8.19 0.33
N LEU A 15 -2.25 -7.29 0.27
CA LEU A 15 -2.51 -5.88 0.04
C LEU A 15 -3.07 -5.65 -1.38
N SER A 16 -2.57 -6.38 -2.38
CA SER A 16 -3.11 -6.36 -3.74
C SER A 16 -4.56 -6.85 -3.78
N GLU A 17 -4.88 -7.92 -3.04
CA GLU A 17 -6.25 -8.45 -2.93
C GLU A 17 -7.18 -7.48 -2.21
N ARG A 18 -6.71 -6.78 -1.17
CA ARG A 18 -7.48 -5.72 -0.48
C ARG A 18 -7.96 -4.65 -1.45
N TYR A 19 -7.14 -4.29 -2.44
CA TYR A 19 -7.50 -3.34 -3.48
C TYR A 19 -8.22 -3.98 -4.68
N ASP A 20 -8.79 -5.18 -4.52
CA ASP A 20 -9.49 -5.92 -5.58
C ASP A 20 -8.62 -6.14 -6.83
N GLY A 21 -7.31 -6.31 -6.63
CA GLY A 21 -6.35 -6.50 -7.72
C GLY A 21 -6.03 -5.24 -8.54
N ARG A 22 -6.66 -4.09 -8.24
CA ARG A 22 -6.41 -2.81 -8.95
C ARG A 22 -4.98 -2.32 -8.78
N ILE A 23 -4.37 -2.64 -7.65
CA ILE A 23 -2.97 -2.36 -7.37
C ILE A 23 -2.22 -3.69 -7.33
N SER A 24 -1.49 -3.98 -8.41
CA SER A 24 -0.71 -5.20 -8.51
C SER A 24 0.47 -5.25 -7.53
N VAL A 25 0.92 -6.45 -7.16
CA VAL A 25 2.16 -6.67 -6.40
C VAL A 25 3.37 -5.99 -7.06
N ARG A 26 3.40 -5.93 -8.39
CA ARG A 26 4.46 -5.25 -9.15
C ARG A 26 4.42 -3.73 -8.95
N THR A 27 3.22 -3.13 -8.91
CA THR A 27 3.04 -1.72 -8.56
C THR A 27 3.54 -1.45 -7.14
N LEU A 28 3.19 -2.31 -6.18
CA LEU A 28 3.71 -2.22 -4.80
C LEU A 28 5.23 -2.40 -4.73
N ALA A 29 5.84 -3.20 -5.61
CA ALA A 29 7.29 -3.30 -5.72
C ALA A 29 7.92 -2.01 -6.22
N ASN A 30 7.36 -1.41 -7.26
CA ASN A 30 7.81 -0.12 -7.79
C ASN A 30 7.70 1.00 -6.73
N TRP A 31 6.58 1.06 -6.01
CA TRP A 31 6.39 2.03 -4.92
C TRP A 31 7.42 1.89 -3.80
N ARG A 32 7.86 0.66 -3.48
CA ARG A 32 8.93 0.44 -2.50
C ARG A 32 10.29 0.95 -2.99
N GLN A 33 10.55 0.90 -4.30
CA GLN A 33 11.79 1.42 -4.88
C GLN A 33 11.78 2.94 -4.98
N THR A 34 10.63 3.53 -5.32
CA THR A 34 10.47 4.97 -5.52
C THR A 34 10.12 5.73 -4.23
N GLY A 35 9.73 5.05 -3.17
CA GLY A 35 9.31 5.66 -1.90
C GLY A 35 7.89 6.22 -1.90
N ASN A 36 7.11 6.00 -2.98
CA ASN A 36 5.78 6.58 -3.17
C ASN A 36 4.63 5.72 -2.60
N GLY A 37 4.93 4.72 -1.77
CA GLY A 37 3.93 3.75 -1.28
C GLY A 37 3.70 3.79 0.24
N PRO A 38 2.74 2.98 0.72
CA PRO A 38 2.54 2.78 2.14
C PRO A 38 3.80 2.22 2.80
N ALA A 39 4.03 2.59 4.06
CA ALA A 39 5.20 2.14 4.79
C ALA A 39 5.18 0.62 4.96
N TYR A 40 6.34 0.00 4.76
CA TYR A 40 6.51 -1.45 4.87
C TYR A 40 7.55 -1.78 5.93
N THR A 41 7.40 -2.95 6.55
CA THR A 41 8.34 -3.53 7.49
C THR A 41 9.02 -4.73 6.83
N LYS A 42 10.34 -4.79 6.88
CA LYS A 42 11.11 -5.94 6.40
C LYS A 42 11.51 -6.81 7.58
N VAL A 43 11.04 -8.05 7.61
CA VAL A 43 11.32 -9.01 8.68
C VAL A 43 11.75 -10.33 8.06
N GLY A 44 12.99 -10.78 8.35
CA GLY A 44 13.48 -12.08 7.87
C GLY A 44 13.45 -12.28 6.35
N GLY A 45 13.57 -11.20 5.56
CA GLY A 45 13.46 -11.25 4.10
C GLY A 45 12.04 -11.10 3.55
N ALA A 46 11.02 -11.20 4.40
CA ALA A 46 9.63 -10.93 4.04
C ALA A 46 9.32 -9.42 4.11
N ILE A 47 8.39 -9.00 3.26
CA ILE A 47 7.88 -7.62 3.21
C ILE A 47 6.45 -7.65 3.74
N LEU A 48 6.21 -6.86 4.78
CA LEU A 48 4.92 -6.79 5.47
C LEU A 48 4.45 -5.34 5.52
N TYR A 49 3.19 -5.12 5.19
CA TYR A 49 2.52 -3.84 5.31
C TYR A 49 1.66 -3.85 6.58
N ASN A 50 1.97 -2.96 7.52
CA ASN A 50 1.11 -2.80 8.70
C ASN A 50 -0.18 -2.11 8.26
N LEU A 51 -1.33 -2.69 8.62
CA LEU A 51 -2.64 -2.18 8.26
C LEU A 51 -2.81 -0.69 8.61
N ALA A 52 -2.44 -0.31 9.84
CA ALA A 52 -2.55 1.08 10.30
C ALA A 52 -1.71 2.03 9.44
N LYS A 53 -0.51 1.60 9.02
CA LYS A 53 0.37 2.41 8.17
C LYS A 53 -0.13 2.52 6.73
N VAL A 54 -0.80 1.48 6.23
CA VAL A 54 -1.49 1.52 4.95
C VAL A 54 -2.64 2.52 5.02
N GLU A 55 -3.48 2.44 6.05
CA GLU A 55 -4.61 3.36 6.25
C GLU A 55 -4.14 4.82 6.40
N GLU A 56 -3.06 5.07 7.15
CA GLU A 56 -2.44 6.40 7.25
C GLU A 56 -1.93 6.91 5.89
N TRP A 57 -1.41 6.04 5.02
CA TRP A 57 -0.98 6.42 3.68
C TRP A 57 -2.18 6.66 2.76
N GLU A 58 -3.24 5.84 2.83
CA GLU A 58 -4.49 6.02 2.09
C GLU A 58 -5.11 7.38 2.41
N ASN A 59 -5.23 7.71 3.70
CA ASN A 59 -5.76 9.00 4.14
C ASN A 59 -4.92 10.18 3.63
N ARG A 60 -3.59 10.06 3.65
CA ARG A 60 -2.69 11.11 3.13
C ARG A 60 -2.74 11.26 1.61
N ASN A 61 -3.05 10.21 0.86
CA ASN A 61 -3.16 10.24 -0.59
C ASN A 61 -4.61 10.40 -1.09
N THR A 62 -5.57 10.61 -0.18
CA THR A 62 -6.94 10.89 -0.55
C THR A 62 -7.02 12.33 -1.05
N VAL A 63 -7.15 12.49 -2.36
CA VAL A 63 -7.32 13.80 -3.02
C VAL A 63 -8.80 14.01 -3.36
N GLN A 64 -9.28 15.25 -3.24
CA GLN A 64 -10.69 15.59 -3.51
C GLN A 64 -10.96 15.85 -5.00
N SER A 65 -9.92 16.14 -5.79
CA SER A 65 -10.04 16.41 -7.22
C SER A 65 -8.83 15.85 -7.98
N THR A 66 -9.06 15.32 -9.18
CA THR A 66 -8.00 14.81 -10.06
C THR A 66 -7.03 15.90 -10.52
N SER A 67 -7.44 17.18 -10.46
CA SER A 67 -6.56 18.34 -10.68
C SER A 67 -5.52 18.52 -9.58
N GLU A 68 -5.77 17.98 -8.39
CA GLU A 68 -4.89 18.04 -7.23
C GLU A 68 -3.83 16.92 -7.25
N TYR A 69 -3.96 15.97 -8.17
CA TYR A 69 -2.95 14.97 -8.49
C TYR A 69 -1.78 15.61 -9.25
N SER A 70 -1.14 16.60 -8.63
CA SER A 70 0.18 17.07 -9.06
C SER A 70 1.13 15.91 -8.87
N ARG A 71 1.54 15.31 -9.99
CA ARG A 71 2.56 14.27 -10.12
C ARG A 71 3.67 14.56 -9.11
N GLN A 72 3.66 13.87 -7.96
CA GLN A 72 4.75 13.99 -6.99
C GLN A 72 5.95 13.24 -7.57
N GLU A 73 6.62 13.89 -8.53
CA GLU A 73 7.97 13.55 -8.94
C GLU A 73 8.89 14.06 -7.83
N ALA A 74 9.21 13.19 -6.89
CA ALA A 74 10.26 13.45 -5.93
C ALA A 74 11.62 13.23 -6.63
N LYS A 75 12.28 14.37 -6.91
CA LYS A 75 13.74 14.65 -6.97
C LYS A 75 14.71 13.50 -7.23
#